data_AF-A0AAV8YN50-F1
#
_entry.id   AF-A0AAV8YN50-F1
#
_cell.length_a   1.000
_cell.length_b   1.000
_cell.length_c   1.000
_cell.angle_alpha   90.00
_cell.angle_beta   90.00
_cell.angle_gamma   90.00
#
_symmetry.space_group_name_H-M   'P 1'
#
loop_
_entity.id
_entity.type
_entity.pdbx_description
1 polymer ?
#
loop_
_entity_poly.entity_id
_entity_poly.type
_entity_poly.pdbx_seq_one_letter_code
_entity_poly.pdbx_strand_id
1 'polypeptide(L)'
;MRQRSVQFGCPELERHIVFYEKFTMSSHLVWGIIRNNNAFLLKKRNISKPFSTESNNLTNVNSYRYNGLIHKKTVGIVDASDKKGFTVVYKKASKQVKLFMYILC
;
A
#
# COMPACT_ATOMS: atom_id res chain seq x y z
N MET A 1 18.61 -1.17 19.24
CA MET A 1 19.17 -1.35 20.60
C MET A 1 19.13 0.00 21.32
N ARG A 2 18.07 0.27 22.09
CA ARG A 2 18.03 1.25 23.19
C ARG A 2 16.71 1.04 23.94
N GLN A 3 16.80 0.36 25.07
CA GLN A 3 15.78 0.31 26.11
C GLN A 3 16.31 1.07 27.32
N ARG A 4 15.39 1.75 28.02
CA ARG A 4 15.34 2.08 29.46
C ARG A 4 14.74 3.47 29.64
N SER A 5 13.90 3.78 30.63
CA SER A 5 12.98 3.05 31.53
C SER A 5 12.55 4.13 32.52
N VAL A 6 11.26 4.41 32.66
CA VAL A 6 10.74 5.23 33.77
C VAL A 6 9.53 4.50 34.32
N GLN A 7 9.69 3.93 35.51
CA GLN A 7 8.63 3.32 36.31
C GLN A 7 8.03 4.41 37.21
N PHE A 8 6.72 4.66 37.11
CA PHE A 8 5.94 5.26 38.18
C PHE A 8 4.57 4.58 38.25
N GLY A 9 4.17 4.25 39.47
CA GLY A 9 3.21 3.19 39.78
C GLY A 9 1.73 3.55 39.63
N CYS A 10 0.96 2.54 39.24
CA CYS A 10 -0.46 2.35 39.56
C CYS A 10 -0.78 0.85 39.32
N PRO A 11 -1.23 0.07 40.32
CA PRO A 11 -1.67 -1.30 40.10
C PRO A 11 -3.11 -1.29 39.55
N GLU A 12 -3.49 -2.36 38.83
CA GLU A 12 -4.89 -2.68 38.47
C GLU A 12 -5.43 -2.14 37.11
N LEU A 13 -4.75 -2.39 35.98
CA LEU A 13 -5.44 -2.72 34.71
C LEU A 13 -4.52 -3.31 33.59
N GLU A 14 -3.52 -4.13 33.92
CA GLU A 14 -2.69 -4.80 32.90
C GLU A 14 -3.28 -6.14 32.41
N ARG A 15 -4.40 -6.11 31.67
CA ARG A 15 -4.82 -7.29 30.89
C ARG A 15 -5.15 -6.92 29.45
N HIS A 16 -4.27 -7.40 28.57
CA HIS A 16 -4.34 -7.41 27.11
C HIS A 16 -3.93 -6.12 26.38
N ILE A 17 -2.71 -5.64 26.66
CA ILE A 17 -1.92 -5.00 25.60
C ILE A 17 -1.51 -6.11 24.62
N VAL A 18 -2.43 -6.48 23.73
CA VAL A 18 -2.06 -7.21 22.51
C VAL A 18 -1.13 -6.26 21.77
N PHE A 19 0.17 -6.53 21.84
CA PHE A 19 1.13 -5.95 20.90
C PHE A 19 0.63 -6.33 19.51
N TYR A 20 -0.13 -5.44 18.88
CA TYR A 20 -0.51 -5.58 17.48
C TYR A 20 0.79 -5.38 16.70
N GLU A 21 1.55 -6.46 16.54
CA GLU A 21 2.77 -6.45 15.77
C GLU A 21 2.37 -6.06 14.35
N LYS A 22 2.76 -4.85 13.99
CA LYS A 22 2.37 -4.24 12.73
C LYS A 22 3.05 -5.02 11.62
N PHE A 23 2.35 -6.00 11.03
CA PHE A 23 2.92 -6.84 9.99
C PHE A 23 3.26 -5.96 8.77
N THR A 24 4.55 -5.71 8.54
CA THR A 24 4.99 -4.87 7.42
C THR A 24 5.42 -5.77 6.27
N MET A 25 4.63 -5.79 5.20
CA MET A 25 5.04 -6.42 3.94
C MET A 25 6.14 -5.61 3.26
N SER A 26 7.15 -6.32 2.76
CA SER A 26 8.20 -5.75 1.91
C SER A 26 7.67 -5.51 0.50
N SER A 27 7.93 -4.33 -0.05
CA SER A 27 7.53 -3.95 -1.42
C SER A 27 8.19 -4.83 -2.48
N HIS A 28 9.44 -5.24 -2.28
CA HIS A 28 10.15 -6.11 -3.21
C HIS A 28 9.55 -7.50 -3.29
N LEU A 29 9.08 -8.04 -2.14
CA LEU A 29 8.40 -9.34 -2.10
C LEU A 29 7.09 -9.28 -2.91
N VAL A 30 6.27 -8.26 -2.64
CA VAL A 30 5.01 -8.05 -3.36
C VAL A 30 5.27 -7.92 -4.86
N TRP A 31 6.32 -7.19 -5.27
CA TRP A 31 6.70 -7.09 -6.68
C TRP A 31 7.04 -8.44 -7.31
N GLY A 32 7.80 -9.28 -6.61
CA GLY A 32 8.13 -10.63 -7.06
C GLY A 32 6.89 -11.46 -7.40
N ILE A 33 5.83 -11.31 -6.59
CA ILE A 33 4.56 -12.02 -6.76
C ILE A 33 3.76 -11.42 -7.93
N ILE A 34 3.59 -10.09 -7.97
CA ILE A 34 2.60 -9.47 -8.88
C ILE A 34 3.14 -9.12 -10.27
N ARG A 35 4.46 -9.08 -10.47
CA ARG A 35 5.10 -8.57 -11.72
C ARG A 35 4.55 -9.20 -13.00
N ASN A 36 4.15 -10.47 -12.95
CA ASN A 36 3.69 -11.24 -14.11
C ASN A 36 2.25 -11.77 -13.97
N ASN A 37 1.64 -11.69 -12.79
CA ASN A 37 0.38 -12.35 -12.42
C ASN A 37 -0.70 -11.36 -11.93
N ASN A 38 -0.65 -10.11 -12.39
CA ASN A 38 -1.62 -9.09 -12.01
C ASN A 38 -2.82 -9.09 -12.97
N ALA A 39 -4.05 -8.98 -12.45
CA ALA A 39 -5.28 -8.89 -13.26
C ALA A 39 -5.36 -7.60 -14.08
N PHE A 40 -4.71 -6.52 -13.63
CA PHE A 40 -4.64 -5.24 -14.35
C PHE A 40 -3.59 -5.21 -15.46
N LEU A 41 -2.84 -6.30 -15.67
CA LEU A 41 -1.72 -6.35 -16.61
C LEU A 41 -2.21 -6.54 -18.04
N LEU A 42 -1.87 -5.59 -18.92
CA LEU A 42 -2.18 -5.63 -20.34
C LEU A 42 -0.91 -5.86 -21.16
N LYS A 43 -0.78 -7.07 -21.69
CA LYS A 43 0.31 -7.46 -22.61
C LYS A 43 -0.18 -7.33 -24.05
N LYS A 44 0.46 -6.47 -24.83
CA LYS A 44 0.16 -6.31 -26.26
C LYS A 44 1.35 -6.78 -27.09
N ARG A 45 1.06 -7.42 -28.23
CA ARG A 45 2.08 -7.87 -29.20
C ARG A 45 2.85 -6.64 -29.72
N ASN A 46 4.15 -6.79 -29.93
CA ASN A 46 5.08 -5.75 -30.43
C ASN A 46 5.39 -4.59 -29.46
N ILE A 47 5.17 -4.76 -28.16
CA ILE A 47 5.52 -3.75 -27.15
C ILE A 47 6.47 -4.37 -26.11
N SER A 48 7.63 -3.73 -25.91
CA SER A 48 8.69 -4.22 -25.02
C SER A 48 8.29 -4.19 -23.54
N LYS A 49 7.54 -3.18 -23.10
CA LYS A 49 7.05 -3.06 -21.71
C LYS A 49 5.54 -3.24 -21.65
N PRO A 50 5.03 -4.11 -20.76
CA PRO A 50 3.60 -4.28 -20.60
C PRO A 50 2.96 -3.10 -19.88
N PHE A 51 1.72 -2.80 -20.24
CA PHE A 51 0.92 -1.77 -19.60
C PHE A 51 0.13 -2.34 -18.44
N SER A 52 -0.33 -1.46 -17.56
CA SER A 52 -1.03 -1.85 -16.34
C SER A 52 -2.10 -0.80 -16.01
N THR A 53 -3.33 -1.24 -15.74
CA THR A 53 -4.50 -0.38 -15.53
C THR A 53 -4.88 -0.19 -14.06
N GLU A 54 -3.97 -0.49 -13.13
CA GLU A 54 -4.24 -0.28 -11.71
C GLU A 54 -4.43 1.20 -11.34
N SER A 55 -5.25 1.42 -10.31
CA SER A 55 -5.36 2.73 -9.69
C SER A 55 -4.00 3.22 -9.15
N ASN A 56 -3.74 4.52 -9.26
CA ASN A 56 -2.54 5.19 -8.76
C ASN A 56 -1.22 4.76 -9.45
N ASN A 57 -1.27 4.45 -10.75
CA ASN A 57 -0.10 4.40 -11.62
C ASN A 57 -0.14 5.56 -12.62
N LEU A 58 0.69 6.58 -12.42
CA LEU A 58 0.69 7.79 -13.26
C LEU A 58 1.12 7.54 -14.71
N THR A 59 1.91 6.48 -14.94
CA THR A 59 2.49 6.18 -16.26
C THR A 59 1.77 5.05 -16.98
N ASN A 60 0.87 4.33 -16.31
CA ASN A 60 0.23 3.11 -16.79
C ASN A 60 1.18 2.03 -17.31
N VAL A 61 2.47 2.10 -16.96
CA VAL A 61 3.47 1.08 -17.30
C VAL A 61 3.63 0.15 -16.10
N ASN A 62 3.68 -1.16 -16.36
CA ASN A 62 4.01 -2.12 -15.31
C ASN A 62 5.50 -1.97 -14.95
N SER A 63 5.78 -1.21 -13.89
CA SER A 63 7.13 -0.91 -13.42
C SER A 63 7.11 -0.81 -11.91
N TYR A 64 8.16 -1.34 -11.26
CA TYR A 64 8.25 -1.35 -9.81
C TYR A 64 8.05 0.05 -9.19
N ARG A 65 8.63 1.09 -9.78
CA ARG A 65 8.59 2.46 -9.23
C ARG A 65 7.22 3.11 -9.24
N TYR A 66 6.41 2.87 -10.27
CA TYR A 66 5.16 3.58 -10.52
C TYR A 66 3.92 2.78 -10.15
N ASN A 67 4.08 1.52 -9.73
CA ASN A 67 2.96 0.64 -9.43
C ASN A 67 2.26 1.03 -8.11
N GLY A 68 0.96 1.27 -8.21
CA GLY A 68 0.10 1.74 -7.11
C GLY A 68 -0.18 0.70 -6.01
N LEU A 69 -0.02 -0.60 -6.31
CA LEU A 69 -0.36 -1.70 -5.42
C LEU A 69 0.77 -2.00 -4.43
N ILE A 70 2.01 -1.84 -4.89
CA ILE A 70 3.23 -2.23 -4.16
C ILE A 70 3.59 -1.22 -3.08
N HIS A 71 3.53 0.06 -3.42
CA HIS A 71 4.07 1.11 -2.56
C HIS A 71 3.10 1.52 -1.46
N LYS A 72 3.66 1.87 -0.31
CA LYS A 72 2.90 2.39 0.84
C LYS A 72 2.45 3.83 0.66
N LYS A 73 3.16 4.57 -0.20
CA LYS A 73 2.89 5.96 -0.56
C LYS A 73 2.78 6.01 -2.07
N THR A 74 1.61 6.42 -2.56
CA THR A 74 1.32 6.55 -3.98
C THR A 74 0.48 7.80 -4.17
N VAL A 75 0.60 8.40 -5.35
CA VAL A 75 -0.18 9.57 -5.75
C VAL A 75 -0.79 9.23 -7.10
N GLY A 76 -2.08 9.42 -7.21
CA GLY A 76 -2.87 9.33 -8.43
C GLY A 76 -3.60 10.64 -8.66
N ILE A 77 -3.90 10.90 -9.92
CA ILE A 77 -4.66 12.08 -10.36
C ILE A 77 -5.90 11.54 -11.03
N VAL A 78 -7.06 12.00 -10.57
CA VAL A 78 -8.37 11.67 -11.14
C VAL A 78 -9.04 12.99 -11.54
N ASP A 79 -9.83 12.97 -12.59
CA ASP A 79 -10.67 14.09 -12.97
C ASP A 79 -11.66 14.45 -11.85
N ALA A 80 -11.84 15.75 -11.60
CA ALA A 80 -12.87 16.20 -10.67
C ALA A 80 -14.26 16.04 -11.33
N SER A 81 -15.27 15.63 -10.53
CA SER A 81 -16.66 15.48 -10.99
C SER A 81 -17.19 16.73 -11.70
N ASP A 82 -16.69 17.90 -11.29
CA ASP A 82 -17.11 19.20 -11.83
C ASP A 82 -16.43 19.57 -13.16
N LYS A 83 -15.56 18.71 -13.71
CA LYS A 83 -14.77 18.90 -14.95
C LYS A 83 -13.95 20.20 -15.01
N LYS A 84 -13.85 20.94 -13.90
CA LYS A 84 -13.13 22.20 -13.73
C LYS A 84 -11.94 22.03 -12.77
N GLY A 85 -11.31 20.86 -12.76
CA GLY A 85 -10.16 20.59 -11.90
C GLY A 85 -9.72 19.14 -11.88
N PHE A 86 -8.75 18.85 -11.01
CA PHE A 86 -8.23 17.51 -10.76
C PHE A 86 -8.28 17.19 -9.27
N THR A 87 -8.59 15.94 -8.95
CA THR A 87 -8.57 15.40 -7.60
C THR A 87 -7.31 14.58 -7.42
N VAL A 88 -6.53 14.90 -6.38
CA VAL A 88 -5.35 14.12 -6.02
C VAL A 88 -5.74 13.03 -5.04
N VAL A 89 -5.59 11.77 -5.47
CA VAL A 89 -5.80 10.59 -4.63
C VAL A 89 -4.44 10.13 -4.14
N TYR A 90 -4.27 9.95 -2.83
CA TYR A 90 -3.00 9.49 -2.27
C TYR A 90 -3.18 8.42 -1.20
N LYS A 91 -2.21 7.50 -1.16
CA LYS A 91 -2.17 6.41 -0.18
C LYS A 91 -1.32 6.80 1.01
N LYS A 92 -1.93 6.82 2.21
CA LYS A 92 -1.23 7.07 3.47
C LYS A 92 -0.65 5.77 4.04
N ALA A 93 0.64 5.79 4.38
CA ALA A 93 1.38 4.62 4.87
C ALA A 93 0.84 4.00 6.16
N SER A 94 0.08 4.75 6.98
CA SER A 94 -0.45 4.26 8.25
C SER A 94 -1.70 3.38 8.14
N LYS A 95 -2.45 3.45 7.02
CA LYS A 95 -3.77 2.79 6.88
C LYS A 95 -3.74 1.38 6.29
N GLN A 96 -2.64 0.93 5.69
CA GLN A 96 -2.57 -0.37 5.00
C GLN A 96 -2.84 -1.59 5.90
N VAL A 97 -2.44 -1.51 7.17
CA VAL A 97 -2.47 -2.65 8.10
C VAL A 97 -3.87 -2.97 8.59
N LYS A 98 -4.83 -2.05 8.45
CA LYS A 98 -6.22 -2.30 8.83
C LYS A 98 -6.90 -3.24 7.83
N LEU A 99 -6.57 -3.17 6.52
CA LEU A 99 -7.33 -3.82 5.45
C LEU A 99 -7.31 -5.35 5.42
N PHE A 100 -6.24 -5.95 5.94
CA PHE A 100 -6.13 -7.41 6.01
C PHE A 100 -6.84 -8.03 7.22
N MET A 101 -7.22 -7.24 8.23
CA MET A 101 -7.80 -7.74 9.48
C MET A 101 -9.30 -8.03 9.38
N TYR A 102 -10.01 -7.41 8.44
CA TYR A 102 -11.47 -7.57 8.28
C TYR A 102 -11.89 -8.38 7.04
N ILE A 103 -10.95 -9.07 6.40
CA ILE A 103 -11.24 -10.07 5.35
C ILE A 103 -11.16 -11.50 5.91
N LEU A 104 -10.75 -11.64 7.18
CA LEU A 104 -10.55 -12.92 7.88
C LEU A 104 -11.46 -13.12 9.10
N CYS A 105 -12.53 -12.32 9.24
CA CYS A 105 -13.61 -12.53 10.21
C CYS A 105 -14.91 -12.81 9.47
#